data_AF-A0A3R7AI64-F1
#
_entry.id   AF-A0A3R7AI64-F1
#
_cell.length_a   1.000
_cell.length_b   1.000
_cell.length_c   1.000
_cell.angle_alpha   90.00
_cell.angle_beta   90.00
_cell.angle_gamma   90.00
#
_symmetry.space_group_name_H-M   'P 1'
#
loop_
_entity.id
_entity.type
_entity.pdbx_description
1 polymer ?
#
loop_
_entity_poly.entity_id
_entity_poly.type
_entity_poly.pdbx_seq_one_letter_code
_entity_poly.pdbx_strand_id
1 'polypeptide(L)'
;MKKIIAITLTAALALTGSFTASLTKTADAAAYTTKTNTQYTDTYTDTAVTKSFAKSKTKKVSKKTKTKHIIVAKLNGTTLKYHKSTMNTNLKGNSDWEWENVVGYGKKQSIKVAKNCKYYILGNDIHTVKKTTKKKFQKRLYSYKRYKENGVIWYWGTAAKITIKNGKVIKMVQEYQA
;
A
#
# COMPACT_ATOMS: atom_id res chain seq x y z
N MET A 1 -4.63 -41.15 -16.94
CA MET A 1 -4.23 -40.20 -15.88
C MET A 1 -3.08 -39.34 -16.39
N LYS A 2 -3.33 -38.09 -16.80
CA LYS A 2 -2.29 -37.19 -17.31
C LYS A 2 -1.63 -36.46 -16.13
N LYS A 3 -0.35 -36.76 -15.85
CA LYS A 3 0.46 -36.04 -14.86
C LYS A 3 0.80 -34.64 -15.41
N ILE A 4 0.32 -33.59 -14.75
CA ILE A 4 0.74 -32.21 -15.02
C ILE A 4 1.97 -31.95 -14.15
N ILE A 5 3.14 -31.77 -14.77
CA ILE A 5 4.37 -31.37 -14.08
C ILE A 5 4.34 -29.85 -13.97
N ALA A 6 4.23 -29.32 -12.75
CA ALA A 6 4.32 -27.89 -12.49
C ALA A 6 5.80 -27.46 -12.51
N ILE A 7 6.18 -26.59 -13.45
CA ILE A 7 7.51 -25.98 -13.51
C ILE A 7 7.40 -24.58 -12.90
N THR A 8 8.03 -24.37 -11.75
CA THR A 8 8.10 -23.06 -11.07
C THR A 8 9.23 -22.24 -11.69
N LEU A 9 8.92 -21.10 -12.31
CA LEU A 9 9.92 -20.15 -12.81
C LEU A 9 10.19 -19.08 -11.74
N THR A 10 11.40 -19.04 -11.18
CA THR A 10 11.85 -17.94 -10.32
C THR A 10 12.63 -16.95 -11.18
N ALA A 11 12.01 -15.82 -11.55
CA ALA A 11 12.71 -14.74 -12.24
C ALA A 11 13.23 -13.71 -11.22
N ALA A 12 14.54 -13.59 -11.09
CA ALA A 12 15.19 -12.46 -10.43
C ALA A 12 15.21 -11.25 -11.37
N LEU A 13 14.91 -10.07 -10.84
CA LEU A 13 14.87 -8.81 -11.58
C LEU A 13 16.31 -8.32 -11.84
N ALA A 14 16.75 -8.32 -13.10
CA ALA A 14 17.98 -7.65 -13.50
C ALA A 14 17.76 -6.79 -14.75
N LEU A 15 18.40 -5.63 -14.71
CA LEU A 15 18.49 -4.59 -15.73
C LEU A 15 18.97 -5.16 -17.08
N THR A 16 18.35 -4.70 -18.17
CA THR A 16 18.87 -4.65 -19.56
C THR A 16 19.91 -5.72 -19.97
N GLY A 17 19.47 -6.75 -20.68
CA GLY A 17 20.33 -7.67 -21.42
C GLY A 17 19.54 -8.80 -22.07
N SER A 18 19.82 -9.11 -23.34
CA SER A 18 19.23 -10.21 -24.11
C SER A 18 19.62 -11.56 -23.54
N PHE A 19 18.66 -12.47 -23.33
CA PHE A 19 18.92 -13.85 -22.94
C PHE A 19 18.77 -14.80 -24.13
N THR A 20 19.80 -15.58 -24.41
CA THR A 20 19.74 -16.78 -25.25
C THR A 20 19.34 -17.95 -24.37
N ALA A 21 18.17 -18.54 -24.60
CA ALA A 21 17.72 -19.71 -23.84
C ALA A 21 18.30 -20.99 -24.47
N SER A 22 19.23 -21.65 -23.78
CA SER A 22 19.65 -23.02 -24.14
C SER A 22 18.73 -24.04 -23.45
N LEU A 23 18.01 -24.84 -24.24
CA LEU A 23 17.21 -25.97 -23.77
C LEU A 23 18.14 -27.17 -23.48
N THR A 24 18.50 -27.40 -22.22
CA THR A 24 19.12 -28.68 -21.83
C THR A 24 18.03 -29.70 -21.52
N LYS A 25 17.87 -30.66 -22.42
CA LYS A 25 17.00 -31.84 -22.26
C LYS A 25 17.82 -32.92 -21.55
N THR A 26 17.53 -33.20 -20.27
CA THR A 26 18.03 -34.41 -19.61
C THR A 26 17.13 -35.57 -20.03
N ALA A 27 17.60 -36.39 -20.96
CA ALA A 27 16.98 -37.66 -21.32
C ALA A 27 17.84 -38.78 -20.76
N ASP A 28 17.27 -39.57 -19.86
CA ASP A 28 17.79 -40.86 -19.44
C ASP A 28 17.16 -41.93 -20.34
N ALA A 29 18.00 -42.64 -21.10
CA ALA A 29 17.85 -44.00 -21.62
C ALA A 29 18.68 -44.16 -22.90
N ALA A 30 19.62 -45.09 -22.84
CA ALA A 30 20.45 -45.58 -23.93
C ALA A 30 19.61 -46.03 -25.14
N ALA A 31 20.03 -45.66 -26.36
CA ALA A 31 20.73 -46.56 -27.27
C ALA A 31 20.84 -45.96 -28.69
N TYR A 32 21.98 -46.26 -29.34
CA TYR A 32 22.30 -46.18 -30.77
C TYR A 32 22.68 -44.83 -31.43
N THR A 33 24.02 -44.64 -31.45
CA THR A 33 24.89 -44.47 -32.64
C THR A 33 24.65 -43.36 -33.69
N THR A 34 25.60 -42.41 -33.65
CA THR A 34 26.46 -41.89 -34.73
C THR A 34 25.92 -41.00 -35.86
N LYS A 35 26.59 -39.83 -35.93
CA LYS A 35 27.37 -39.28 -37.07
C LYS A 35 26.82 -38.03 -37.78
N THR A 36 27.56 -36.95 -37.51
CA THR A 36 28.14 -35.94 -38.42
C THR A 36 27.27 -35.07 -39.32
N ASN A 37 27.66 -33.80 -39.27
CA ASN A 37 27.78 -32.83 -40.37
C ASN A 37 26.50 -32.17 -40.88
N THR A 38 26.48 -30.85 -40.75
CA THR A 38 26.72 -29.87 -41.83
C THR A 38 25.86 -28.64 -41.54
N GLN A 39 26.50 -27.47 -41.48
CA GLN A 39 25.78 -26.20 -41.55
C GLN A 39 25.03 -26.15 -42.88
N TYR A 40 23.72 -25.98 -42.82
CA TYR A 40 22.94 -25.43 -43.94
C TYR A 40 22.46 -24.04 -43.52
N THR A 41 23.07 -23.02 -44.14
CA THR A 41 22.45 -21.71 -44.28
C THR A 41 21.32 -21.86 -45.28
N ASP A 42 20.08 -21.86 -44.81
CA ASP A 42 18.92 -21.80 -45.68
C ASP A 42 18.28 -20.41 -45.58
N THR A 43 18.25 -19.74 -46.72
CA THR A 43 17.73 -18.38 -46.87
C THR A 43 16.22 -18.49 -47.01
N TYR A 44 15.49 -18.25 -45.91
CA TYR A 44 14.05 -18.08 -45.97
C TYR A 44 13.69 -16.59 -46.05
N THR A 45 13.40 -16.13 -47.26
CA THR A 45 12.45 -15.03 -47.48
C THR A 45 11.09 -15.49 -46.97
N ASP A 46 10.75 -15.14 -45.73
CA ASP A 46 9.38 -15.26 -45.23
C ASP A 46 8.80 -13.86 -45.05
N THR A 47 7.78 -13.62 -45.86
CA THR A 47 6.89 -12.47 -45.92
C THR A 47 6.61 -11.94 -44.51
N ALA A 48 6.73 -10.61 -44.32
CA ALA A 48 6.46 -9.95 -43.05
C ALA A 48 5.05 -10.28 -42.53
N VAL A 49 4.94 -11.32 -41.69
CA VAL A 49 3.76 -11.56 -40.88
C VAL A 49 3.81 -10.53 -39.77
N THR A 50 3.17 -9.38 -40.01
CA THR A 50 2.75 -8.45 -38.96
C THR A 50 1.72 -9.15 -38.07
N LYS A 51 2.18 -10.05 -37.19
CA LYS A 51 1.42 -10.46 -36.01
C LYS A 51 1.36 -9.23 -35.10
N SER A 52 0.24 -8.54 -35.21
CA SER A 52 -0.18 -7.54 -34.23
C SER A 52 -0.08 -8.18 -32.85
N PHE A 53 0.97 -7.82 -32.10
CA PHE A 53 1.01 -8.07 -30.67
C PHE A 53 -0.18 -7.31 -30.09
N ALA A 54 -1.28 -8.04 -29.88
CA ALA A 54 -2.41 -7.52 -29.14
C ALA A 54 -1.86 -6.94 -27.84
N LYS A 55 -2.01 -5.61 -27.68
CA LYS A 55 -1.62 -4.84 -26.49
C LYS A 55 -2.12 -5.63 -25.29
N SER A 56 -1.22 -6.36 -24.62
CA SER A 56 -1.62 -7.15 -23.46
C SER A 56 -2.18 -6.14 -22.46
N LYS A 57 -3.46 -6.26 -22.13
CA LYS A 57 -4.07 -5.43 -21.09
C LYS A 57 -3.33 -5.80 -19.82
N THR A 58 -2.30 -5.03 -19.47
CA THR A 58 -1.65 -5.11 -18.16
C THR A 58 -2.77 -5.02 -17.12
N LYS A 59 -3.08 -6.16 -16.49
CA LYS A 59 -4.08 -6.26 -15.43
C LYS A 59 -3.57 -5.36 -14.33
N LYS A 60 -4.19 -4.19 -14.17
CA LYS A 60 -3.81 -3.17 -13.19
C LYS A 60 -4.01 -3.79 -11.81
N VAL A 61 -2.97 -4.38 -11.23
CA VAL A 61 -3.02 -4.95 -9.88
C VAL A 61 -3.34 -3.79 -8.95
N SER A 62 -4.61 -3.75 -8.50
CA SER A 62 -5.07 -2.65 -7.67
C SER A 62 -4.32 -2.72 -6.35
N LYS A 63 -3.49 -1.71 -6.04
CA LYS A 63 -2.78 -1.64 -4.76
C LYS A 63 -3.80 -1.73 -3.62
N LYS A 64 -3.56 -2.69 -2.71
CA LYS A 64 -4.41 -2.95 -1.54
C LYS A 64 -4.52 -1.69 -0.70
N THR A 65 -5.75 -1.37 -0.32
CA THR A 65 -6.06 -0.25 0.55
C THR A 65 -5.54 -0.54 1.96
N LYS A 66 -4.94 0.45 2.62
CA LYS A 66 -4.46 0.35 4.00
C LYS A 66 -5.22 1.34 4.89
N THR A 67 -5.47 0.98 6.14
CA THR A 67 -6.15 1.86 7.09
C THR A 67 -5.25 2.13 8.29
N LYS A 68 -5.33 3.35 8.84
CA LYS A 68 -4.58 3.76 10.04
C LYS A 68 -5.46 4.61 10.95
N HIS A 69 -5.28 4.46 12.25
CA HIS A 69 -5.82 5.35 13.27
C HIS A 69 -4.75 6.40 13.60
N ILE A 70 -5.16 7.66 13.67
CA ILE A 70 -4.24 8.79 13.80
C ILE A 70 -4.80 9.88 14.73
N ILE A 71 -3.90 10.70 15.27
CA ILE A 71 -4.23 12.06 15.72
C ILE A 71 -3.83 13.04 14.62
N VAL A 72 -4.80 13.82 14.16
CA VAL A 72 -4.57 14.86 13.15
C VAL A 72 -3.83 16.03 13.79
N ALA A 73 -2.62 16.31 13.31
CA ALA A 73 -1.85 17.47 13.73
C ALA A 73 -2.15 18.70 12.86
N LYS A 74 -2.29 18.49 11.54
CA LYS A 74 -2.63 19.57 10.60
C LYS A 74 -3.15 19.00 9.29
N LEU A 75 -4.17 19.62 8.71
CA LEU A 75 -4.62 19.32 7.35
C LEU A 75 -4.55 20.60 6.52
N ASN A 76 -3.51 20.73 5.68
CA ASN A 76 -3.27 21.91 4.84
C ASN A 76 -3.19 21.52 3.37
N GLY A 77 -4.01 22.12 2.51
CA GLY A 77 -3.98 21.82 1.07
C GLY A 77 -4.09 20.31 0.82
N THR A 78 -3.17 19.72 0.08
CA THR A 78 -3.13 18.29 -0.20
C THR A 78 -2.26 17.48 0.77
N THR A 79 -1.93 18.02 1.95
CA THR A 79 -1.00 17.38 2.89
C THR A 79 -1.66 17.24 4.27
N LEU A 80 -1.62 16.03 4.80
CA LEU A 80 -2.02 15.69 6.16
C LEU A 80 -0.76 15.44 7.00
N LYS A 81 -0.59 16.19 8.08
CA LYS A 81 0.38 15.92 9.14
C LYS A 81 -0.34 15.25 10.32
N TYR A 82 0.23 14.18 10.85
CA TYR A 82 -0.44 13.36 11.87
C TYR A 82 0.55 12.61 12.78
N HIS A 83 0.06 12.11 13.91
CA HIS A 83 0.73 11.12 14.73
C HIS A 83 -0.02 9.79 14.67
N LYS A 84 0.67 8.67 14.88
CA LYS A 84 -0.03 7.41 15.16
C LYS A 84 -0.88 7.61 16.41
N SER A 85 -2.07 7.02 16.47
CA SER A 85 -2.88 7.04 17.68
C SER A 85 -2.91 5.68 18.38
N THR A 86 -3.17 5.73 19.69
CA THR A 86 -3.41 4.58 20.56
C THR A 86 -4.30 5.03 21.70
N MET A 87 -4.94 4.08 22.40
CA MET A 87 -5.46 4.36 23.74
C MET A 87 -4.30 4.75 24.64
N ASN A 88 -4.52 5.79 25.44
CA ASN A 88 -3.53 6.32 26.35
C ASN A 88 -3.03 5.28 27.35
N THR A 89 -3.87 4.41 27.88
CA THR A 89 -3.50 3.28 28.76
C THR A 89 -2.41 2.36 28.18
N ASN A 90 -2.19 2.36 26.86
CA ASN A 90 -1.15 1.56 26.20
C ASN A 90 0.24 2.23 26.12
N LEU A 91 0.42 3.46 26.61
CA LEU A 91 1.75 4.09 26.61
C LEU A 91 2.56 3.66 27.86
N LYS A 92 3.89 3.64 27.73
CA LYS A 92 4.80 3.12 28.77
C LYS A 92 4.91 4.12 29.93
N GLY A 93 4.55 3.72 31.15
CA GLY A 93 4.57 4.61 32.33
C GLY A 93 3.18 5.17 32.69
N ASN A 94 2.12 4.54 32.18
CA ASN A 94 0.74 5.01 32.26
C ASN A 94 -0.10 4.31 33.34
N SER A 95 0.53 3.85 34.43
CA SER A 95 -0.19 3.20 35.53
C SER A 95 -1.25 4.10 36.19
N ASP A 96 -1.12 5.42 36.05
CA ASP A 96 -1.87 6.39 36.87
C ASP A 96 -2.78 7.30 36.03
N TRP A 97 -3.01 7.00 34.74
CA TRP A 97 -3.89 7.84 33.92
C TRP A 97 -5.35 7.45 34.21
N GLU A 98 -6.01 8.21 35.08
CA GLU A 98 -7.38 7.98 35.59
C GLU A 98 -8.50 8.18 34.53
N TRP A 99 -8.14 8.27 33.25
CA TRP A 99 -9.06 8.54 32.16
C TRP A 99 -8.64 7.72 30.94
N GLU A 100 -9.59 7.35 30.10
CA GLU A 100 -9.34 6.59 28.87
C GLU A 100 -9.57 7.47 27.65
N ASN A 101 -8.56 7.63 26.79
CA ASN A 101 -8.75 8.38 25.55
C ASN A 101 -7.78 7.96 24.45
N VAL A 102 -8.14 8.26 23.21
CA VAL A 102 -7.26 8.11 22.06
C VAL A 102 -6.31 9.29 22.00
N VAL A 103 -5.01 9.01 22.11
CA VAL A 103 -3.94 10.01 22.07
C VAL A 103 -2.93 9.71 20.96
N GLY A 104 -2.20 10.73 20.56
CA GLY A 104 -1.17 10.65 19.54
C GLY A 104 0.18 10.36 20.17
N TYR A 105 1.01 9.57 19.50
CA TYR A 105 2.35 9.24 19.98
C TYR A 105 3.38 9.17 18.84
N GLY A 106 4.66 9.12 19.25
CA GLY A 106 5.79 8.97 18.33
C GLY A 106 6.04 10.17 17.43
N LYS A 107 6.85 9.94 16.39
CA LYS A 107 7.26 10.98 15.44
C LYS A 107 6.09 11.46 14.58
N LYS A 108 6.05 12.78 14.33
CA LYS A 108 5.08 13.41 13.41
C LYS A 108 5.32 12.92 11.98
N GLN A 109 4.26 12.44 11.33
CA GLN A 109 4.28 11.91 9.97
C GLN A 109 3.56 12.86 9.00
N SER A 110 3.82 12.70 7.70
CA SER A 110 3.21 13.49 6.63
C SER A 110 2.75 12.57 5.50
N ILE A 111 1.56 12.80 4.95
CA ILE A 111 1.03 12.04 3.81
C ILE A 111 0.21 12.94 2.89
N LYS A 112 0.25 12.66 1.58
CA LYS A 112 -0.58 13.37 0.60
C LYS A 112 -2.04 12.91 0.68
N VAL A 113 -2.95 13.85 0.43
CA VAL A 113 -4.38 13.64 0.38
C VAL A 113 -4.83 13.66 -1.08
N ALA A 114 -5.64 12.69 -1.49
CA ALA A 114 -6.18 12.62 -2.84
C ALA A 114 -7.17 13.75 -3.10
N LYS A 115 -7.26 14.22 -4.36
CA LYS A 115 -8.18 15.30 -4.77
C LYS A 115 -9.65 14.95 -4.45
N ASN A 116 -10.01 13.68 -4.56
CA ASN A 116 -11.34 13.15 -4.29
C ASN A 116 -11.47 12.49 -2.90
N CYS A 117 -10.65 12.91 -1.92
CA CYS A 117 -10.74 12.38 -0.57
C CYS A 117 -12.14 12.63 0.04
N LYS A 118 -12.73 11.59 0.63
CA LYS A 118 -14.02 11.69 1.34
C LYS A 118 -13.79 12.01 2.81
N TYR A 119 -14.54 12.95 3.37
CA TYR A 119 -14.43 13.36 4.76
C TYR A 119 -15.72 13.05 5.51
N TYR A 120 -15.59 12.56 6.74
CA TYR A 120 -16.71 12.23 7.61
C TYR A 120 -16.43 12.76 9.01
N ILE A 121 -17.41 13.44 9.59
CA ILE A 121 -17.39 13.93 10.98
C ILE A 121 -18.36 13.11 11.81
N LEU A 122 -18.10 13.00 13.11
CA LEU A 122 -19.04 12.37 14.03
C LEU A 122 -20.31 13.20 14.15
N GLY A 123 -21.43 12.50 14.25
CA GLY A 123 -22.72 13.05 14.68
C GLY A 123 -22.70 13.41 16.17
N ASN A 124 -23.76 14.08 16.62
CA ASN A 124 -23.92 14.43 18.03
C ASN A 124 -24.10 13.19 18.92
N ASP A 125 -24.59 12.09 18.33
CA ASP A 125 -24.86 10.81 18.97
C ASP A 125 -23.63 9.92 19.10
N ILE A 126 -22.42 10.41 18.74
CA ILE A 126 -21.10 9.75 18.83
C ILE A 126 -20.95 8.39 18.11
N HIS A 127 -22.05 7.80 17.64
CA HIS A 127 -22.11 6.49 16.99
C HIS A 127 -22.28 6.61 15.46
N THR A 128 -22.79 7.74 14.97
CA THR A 128 -22.96 7.95 13.53
C THR A 128 -21.90 8.89 12.95
N VAL A 129 -21.65 8.75 11.65
CA VAL A 129 -20.75 9.63 10.91
C VAL A 129 -21.44 10.24 9.70
N LYS A 130 -21.34 11.55 9.54
CA LYS A 130 -21.91 12.29 8.41
C LYS A 130 -20.84 12.72 7.43
N LYS A 131 -21.08 12.45 6.14
CA LYS A 131 -20.22 12.91 5.06
C LYS A 131 -20.19 14.44 5.05
N THR A 132 -19.01 15.02 4.89
CA THR A 132 -18.81 16.46 4.91
C THR A 132 -17.80 16.93 3.87
N THR A 133 -17.62 18.25 3.77
CA THR A 133 -16.58 18.86 2.95
C THR A 133 -15.27 18.95 3.71
N LYS A 134 -14.15 19.04 2.99
CA LYS A 134 -12.84 19.28 3.58
C LYS A 134 -12.81 20.52 4.47
N LYS A 135 -13.41 21.63 4.03
CA LYS A 135 -13.46 22.91 4.77
C LYS A 135 -14.16 22.73 6.12
N LYS A 136 -15.30 22.02 6.14
CA LYS A 136 -16.03 21.71 7.37
C LYS A 136 -15.25 20.75 8.27
N PHE A 137 -14.62 19.71 7.70
CA PHE A 137 -13.75 18.80 8.47
C PHE A 137 -12.58 19.54 9.11
N GLN A 138 -11.91 20.44 8.37
CA GLN A 138 -10.81 21.27 8.88
C GLN A 138 -11.24 22.19 10.02
N LYS A 139 -12.43 22.80 9.93
CA LYS A 139 -13.00 23.62 11.01
C LYS A 139 -13.31 22.82 12.28
N ARG A 140 -13.59 21.51 12.15
CA ARG A 140 -13.88 20.62 13.28
C ARG A 140 -12.61 20.03 13.92
N LEU A 141 -11.44 20.29 13.34
CA LEU A 141 -10.19 19.86 13.95
C LEU A 141 -9.99 20.62 15.26
N TYR A 142 -9.89 19.87 16.36
CA TYR A 142 -9.56 20.41 17.67
C TYR A 142 -8.13 20.97 17.68
N SER A 143 -7.85 21.86 18.63
CA SER A 143 -6.51 22.38 18.85
C SER A 143 -5.53 21.24 19.11
N TYR A 144 -4.56 21.07 18.23
CA TYR A 144 -3.51 20.09 18.41
C TYR A 144 -2.52 20.57 19.48
N LYS A 145 -2.31 19.77 20.52
CA LYS A 145 -1.46 20.10 21.66
C LYS A 145 -0.51 18.94 21.99
N ARG A 146 0.67 19.28 22.53
CA ARG A 146 1.67 18.32 23.00
C ARG A 146 1.68 18.36 24.52
N TYR A 147 1.76 17.18 25.14
CA TYR A 147 1.83 17.01 26.58
C TYR A 147 3.00 16.12 26.96
N LYS A 148 3.40 16.21 28.23
CA LYS A 148 4.36 15.31 28.86
C LYS A 148 3.86 14.98 30.26
N GLU A 149 3.64 13.71 30.54
CA GLU A 149 3.10 13.20 31.79
C GLU A 149 3.79 11.87 32.11
N ASN A 150 4.25 11.68 33.34
CA ASN A 150 4.98 10.47 33.78
C ASN A 150 6.13 10.05 32.84
N GLY A 151 6.86 11.04 32.29
CA GLY A 151 7.95 10.80 31.33
C GLY A 151 7.50 10.48 29.90
N VAL A 152 6.19 10.37 29.64
CA VAL A 152 5.60 10.05 28.34
C VAL A 152 5.20 11.31 27.60
N ILE A 153 5.67 11.45 26.36
CA ILE A 153 5.21 12.51 25.45
C ILE A 153 4.04 11.99 24.63
N TRP A 154 2.92 12.70 24.71
CA TRP A 154 1.71 12.40 23.95
C TRP A 154 1.12 13.67 23.32
N TYR A 155 0.17 13.46 22.40
CA TYR A 155 -0.44 14.55 21.63
C TYR A 155 -1.95 14.45 21.65
N TRP A 156 -2.61 15.54 22.02
CA TRP A 156 -4.05 15.68 21.91
C TRP A 156 -4.42 16.40 20.62
N GLY A 157 -5.60 16.09 20.09
CA GLY A 157 -6.16 16.63 18.86
C GLY A 157 -7.18 15.66 18.30
N THR A 158 -7.76 15.96 17.14
CA THR A 158 -8.81 15.12 16.55
C THR A 158 -8.29 13.73 16.16
N ALA A 159 -8.89 12.70 16.76
CA ALA A 159 -8.72 11.32 16.33
C ALA A 159 -9.44 11.06 15.00
N ALA A 160 -8.80 10.30 14.11
CA ALA A 160 -9.38 9.93 12.84
C ALA A 160 -8.85 8.60 12.29
N LYS A 161 -9.73 7.88 11.60
CA LYS A 161 -9.40 6.74 10.74
C LYS A 161 -9.14 7.23 9.33
N ILE A 162 -7.93 6.99 8.83
CA ILE A 162 -7.56 7.30 7.45
C ILE A 162 -7.46 6.04 6.60
N THR A 163 -7.97 6.12 5.37
CA THR A 163 -7.87 5.07 4.36
C THR A 163 -6.92 5.53 3.27
N ILE A 164 -5.89 4.74 2.99
CA ILE A 164 -4.79 5.05 2.08
C ILE A 164 -4.85 4.11 0.89
N LYS A 165 -4.82 4.68 -0.32
CA LYS A 165 -4.70 3.95 -1.58
C LYS A 165 -3.69 4.67 -2.47
N ASN A 166 -2.78 3.92 -3.10
CA ASN A 166 -1.70 4.49 -3.92
C ASN A 166 -0.87 5.56 -3.19
N GLY A 167 -0.59 5.37 -1.89
CA GLY A 167 0.20 6.31 -1.09
C GLY A 167 -0.50 7.62 -0.75
N LYS A 168 -1.79 7.77 -1.11
CA LYS A 168 -2.59 8.97 -0.80
C LYS A 168 -3.79 8.61 0.07
N VAL A 169 -4.18 9.52 0.95
CA VAL A 169 -5.40 9.38 1.73
C VAL A 169 -6.61 9.63 0.84
N ILE A 170 -7.52 8.67 0.79
CA ILE A 170 -8.76 8.71 0.00
C ILE A 170 -10.02 8.85 0.86
N LYS A 171 -9.93 8.58 2.16
CA LYS A 171 -11.02 8.74 3.11
C LYS A 171 -10.46 9.10 4.49
N MET A 172 -11.11 10.03 5.17
CA MET A 172 -10.86 10.40 6.57
C MET A 172 -12.19 10.36 7.32
N VAL A 173 -12.23 9.64 8.44
CA VAL A 173 -13.39 9.52 9.32
C VAL A 173 -12.96 9.96 10.69
N GLN A 174 -13.63 10.96 11.26
CA GLN A 174 -13.41 11.35 12.65
C GLN A 174 -13.78 10.20 13.58
N GLU A 175 -12.97 9.99 14.62
CA GLU A 175 -13.21 8.98 15.65
C GLU A 175 -13.52 9.66 16.98
N TYR A 176 -14.25 8.93 17.83
CA TYR A 176 -14.68 9.43 19.12
C TYR A 176 -13.50 9.45 20.07
N GLN A 177 -13.50 10.44 20.95
CA GLN A 177 -12.54 10.65 22.01
C GLN A 177 -13.38 10.98 23.24
N ALA A 178 -13.18 10.22 24.32
CA ALA A 178 -13.89 10.43 25.58
C ALA A 178 -13.40 11.70 26.28
#